data_AF-A0AAW2XFQ6-F1
#
_entry.id   AF-A0AAW2XFQ6-F1
#
_cell.length_a   1.000
_cell.length_b   1.000
_cell.length_c   1.000
_cell.angle_alpha   90.00
_cell.angle_beta   90.00
_cell.angle_gamma   90.00
#
_symmetry.space_group_name_H-M   'P 1'
#
loop_
_entity.id
_entity.type
_entity.pdbx_description
1 polymer ?
#
loop_
_entity_poly.entity_id
_entity_poly.type
_entity_poly.pdbx_seq_one_letter_code
_entity_poly.pdbx_strand_id
1 'polypeptide(L)'
;MASVLRVPALQDLKLTLQEPILVSPAKETEKRCIFLSNIDQILNYNIPTAHFFKANPDFHPEIVAKRLKLALERVLVPYDFMAGRFKLNQESGRLEIECNSAGAGFVVASSEYSLDDLGDFVYPNLGFRQLAPQTLPNLGPEVDQPLCVFQDKAKDNTTTTTTKITSFNVVSALIWRCKALWKDGEYNNNKDRGSTLLNVVDLKSRLNPALPDSYCGNAVLVAYSSARCEDVEKWDFSKLVEKVWEGQKRVSDEYIRSMIDWLEIYNGVPHGEYMVRLRFDEVVYPWGKGVQSGPVVSHRKDICWILSSPCLGISAPKGDGNIRRLFP
;
A
#
# COMPACT_ATOMS: atom_id res chain seq x y z
N MET A 1 -34.01 -1.70 -15.81
CA MET A 1 -32.64 -2.24 -15.67
C MET A 1 -31.84 -1.77 -16.86
N ALA A 2 -30.60 -1.32 -16.67
CA ALA A 2 -29.64 -1.09 -17.75
C ALA A 2 -28.37 -1.84 -17.39
N SER A 3 -28.12 -2.97 -18.05
CA SER A 3 -26.89 -3.73 -17.86
C SER A 3 -25.75 -2.99 -18.53
N VAL A 4 -24.93 -2.28 -17.74
CA VAL A 4 -23.58 -1.92 -18.18
C VAL A 4 -22.85 -3.23 -18.43
N LEU A 5 -22.66 -3.55 -19.71
CA LEU A 5 -21.89 -4.71 -20.15
C LEU A 5 -20.44 -4.48 -19.76
N ARG A 6 -20.09 -4.88 -18.53
CA ARG A 6 -18.70 -4.92 -18.07
C ARG A 6 -17.96 -5.91 -18.96
N VAL A 7 -16.97 -5.41 -19.71
CA VAL A 7 -15.91 -6.27 -20.25
C VAL A 7 -15.31 -7.05 -19.07
N PRO A 8 -15.23 -8.39 -19.11
CA PRO A 8 -14.62 -9.15 -18.05
C PRO A 8 -13.16 -8.73 -17.88
N ALA A 9 -12.74 -8.40 -16.65
CA ALA A 9 -11.36 -8.03 -16.37
C ALA A 9 -10.42 -9.21 -16.72
N LEU A 10 -9.34 -8.92 -17.46
CA LEU A 10 -8.40 -9.94 -17.94
C LEU A 10 -7.76 -10.68 -16.76
N GLN A 11 -8.14 -11.95 -16.57
CA GLN A 11 -7.61 -12.81 -15.50
C GLN A 11 -6.19 -13.31 -15.81
N ASP A 12 -5.86 -13.44 -17.09
CA ASP A 12 -4.53 -13.72 -17.58
C ASP A 12 -4.02 -12.54 -18.43
N LEU A 13 -2.82 -12.05 -18.13
CA LEU A 13 -2.17 -10.97 -18.86
C LEU A 13 -1.18 -11.48 -19.90
N LYS A 14 -1.04 -12.80 -20.08
CA LYS A 14 -0.13 -13.43 -21.05
C LYS A 14 1.31 -12.90 -20.94
N LEU A 15 1.84 -12.81 -19.71
CA LEU A 15 3.17 -12.24 -19.50
C LEU A 15 4.26 -13.20 -20.00
N THR A 16 5.04 -12.75 -20.98
CA THR A 16 6.33 -13.34 -21.32
C THR A 16 7.41 -12.66 -20.48
N LEU A 17 7.96 -13.39 -19.51
CA LEU A 17 9.05 -12.93 -18.66
C LEU A 17 10.40 -13.10 -19.38
N GLN A 18 11.27 -12.10 -19.26
CA GLN A 18 12.70 -12.25 -19.52
C GLN A 18 13.38 -12.90 -18.30
N GLU A 19 14.64 -13.31 -18.45
CA GLU A 19 15.43 -13.89 -17.36
C GLU A 19 15.52 -12.90 -16.17
N PRO A 20 15.11 -13.29 -14.94
CA PRO A 20 15.26 -12.45 -13.76
C PRO A 20 16.74 -12.23 -13.42
N ILE A 21 17.07 -11.02 -12.98
CA ILE A 21 18.43 -10.68 -12.54
C ILE A 21 18.43 -10.16 -11.11
N LEU A 22 19.48 -10.50 -10.37
CA LEU A 22 19.83 -9.84 -9.12
C LEU A 22 20.65 -8.58 -9.43
N VAL A 23 20.22 -7.45 -8.88
CA VAL A 23 20.86 -6.15 -9.04
C VAL A 23 21.58 -5.80 -7.75
N SER A 24 22.91 -5.83 -7.79
CA SER A 24 23.77 -5.46 -6.66
C SER A 24 23.97 -3.93 -6.57
N PRO A 25 24.42 -3.41 -5.41
CA PRO A 25 24.86 -2.01 -5.27
C PRO A 25 25.95 -1.61 -6.27
N ALA A 26 25.90 -0.37 -6.78
CA ALA A 26 26.88 0.20 -7.72
C ALA A 26 28.28 0.47 -7.12
N LYS A 27 28.46 0.21 -5.83
CA LYS A 27 29.70 0.35 -5.05
C LYS A 27 29.68 -0.69 -3.94
N GLU A 28 30.85 -0.99 -3.36
CA GLU A 28 30.92 -1.79 -2.14
C GLU A 28 30.17 -1.12 -0.97
N THR A 29 29.50 -1.92 -0.14
CA THR A 29 28.65 -1.49 0.98
C THR A 29 29.03 -2.24 2.26
N GLU A 30 28.81 -1.62 3.42
CA GLU A 30 29.26 -2.17 4.71
C GLU A 30 28.44 -3.42 5.11
N LYS A 31 29.10 -4.56 5.24
CA LYS A 31 28.47 -5.80 5.71
C LYS A 31 28.15 -5.73 7.20
N ARG A 32 26.86 -5.64 7.51
CA ARG A 32 26.31 -5.55 8.87
C ARG A 32 24.93 -6.21 8.97
N CYS A 33 24.54 -6.62 10.16
CA CYS A 33 23.14 -6.95 10.46
C CYS A 33 22.40 -5.71 10.96
N ILE A 34 21.17 -5.48 10.50
CA ILE A 34 20.29 -4.42 10.97
C ILE A 34 19.18 -5.05 11.83
N PHE A 35 19.09 -4.57 13.07
CA PHE A 35 18.03 -4.90 14.01
C PHE A 35 16.67 -4.39 13.51
N LEU A 36 15.66 -5.24 13.55
CA LEU A 36 14.27 -4.91 13.19
C LEU A 36 13.44 -4.63 14.46
N SER A 37 12.79 -3.46 14.49
CA SER A 37 11.95 -3.04 15.61
C SER A 37 10.70 -3.90 15.73
N ASN A 38 9.98 -3.78 16.85
CA ASN A 38 8.76 -4.55 17.11
C ASN A 38 7.68 -4.34 16.03
N ILE A 39 7.66 -3.17 15.41
CA ILE A 39 6.76 -2.86 14.29
C ILE A 39 7.24 -3.57 13.01
N ASP A 40 8.56 -3.64 12.79
CA ASP A 40 9.15 -4.35 11.63
C ASP A 40 9.01 -5.88 11.74
N GLN A 41 9.15 -6.47 12.93
CA GLN A 41 8.92 -7.91 13.16
C GLN A 41 7.49 -8.32 12.75
N ILE A 42 6.52 -7.42 12.95
CA ILE A 42 5.08 -7.67 12.79
C ILE A 42 4.55 -7.21 11.42
N LEU A 43 5.20 -6.25 10.76
CA LEU A 43 4.88 -5.80 9.41
C LEU A 43 5.84 -6.40 8.36
N ASN A 44 6.24 -7.66 8.57
CA ASN A 44 7.18 -8.42 7.75
C ASN A 44 6.58 -8.96 6.42
N TYR A 45 5.56 -8.32 5.86
CA TYR A 45 4.84 -8.78 4.66
C TYR A 45 4.89 -7.78 3.50
N ASN A 46 5.14 -8.30 2.30
CA ASN A 46 5.23 -7.48 1.09
C ASN A 46 3.86 -6.96 0.62
N ILE A 47 3.80 -5.66 0.28
CA ILE A 47 2.65 -5.02 -0.34
C ILE A 47 2.99 -4.79 -1.82
N PRO A 48 2.62 -5.72 -2.74
CA PRO A 48 2.91 -5.55 -4.16
C PRO A 48 2.13 -4.37 -4.73
N THR A 49 2.82 -3.49 -5.44
CA THR A 49 2.26 -2.30 -6.10
C THR A 49 2.54 -2.31 -7.59
N ALA A 50 1.66 -1.68 -8.36
CA ALA A 50 1.80 -1.52 -9.80
C ALA A 50 1.59 -0.05 -10.20
N HIS A 51 2.36 0.39 -11.18
CA HIS A 51 2.38 1.76 -11.68
C HIS A 51 2.19 1.75 -13.21
N PHE A 52 1.18 2.45 -13.72
CA PHE A 52 0.77 2.37 -15.12
C PHE A 52 1.11 3.66 -15.89
N PHE A 53 1.66 3.54 -17.10
CA PHE A 53 2.16 4.68 -17.90
C PHE A 53 1.68 4.60 -19.34
N LYS A 54 1.26 5.75 -19.88
CA LYS A 54 1.08 5.88 -21.33
C LYS A 54 2.43 5.69 -22.04
N ALA A 55 2.37 5.16 -23.26
CA ALA A 55 3.52 5.10 -24.13
C ALA A 55 4.10 6.51 -24.37
N ASN A 56 5.43 6.61 -24.36
CA ASN A 56 6.16 7.85 -24.61
C ASN A 56 7.21 7.56 -25.70
N PRO A 57 7.16 8.22 -26.88
CA PRO A 57 8.07 7.95 -27.99
C PRO A 57 9.56 8.08 -27.63
N ASP A 58 9.93 9.02 -26.76
CA ASP A 58 11.32 9.26 -26.37
C ASP A 58 11.87 8.21 -25.39
N PHE A 59 11.00 7.32 -24.89
CA PHE A 59 11.28 6.38 -23.80
C PHE A 59 10.72 4.97 -24.07
N HIS A 60 11.22 4.34 -25.13
CA HIS A 60 10.98 2.92 -25.44
C HIS A 60 11.24 1.99 -24.22
N PRO A 61 10.52 0.86 -24.09
CA PRO A 61 10.61 -0.04 -22.92
C PRO A 61 12.02 -0.51 -22.55
N GLU A 62 12.90 -0.70 -23.53
CA GLU A 62 14.30 -1.10 -23.33
C GLU A 62 15.13 0.02 -22.67
N ILE A 63 14.97 1.26 -23.14
CA ILE A 63 15.62 2.46 -22.59
C ILE A 63 15.14 2.68 -21.15
N VAL A 64 13.84 2.47 -20.93
CA VAL A 64 13.18 2.46 -19.62
C VAL A 64 13.83 1.43 -18.70
N ALA A 65 13.79 0.13 -19.04
CA ALA A 65 14.33 -0.93 -18.20
C ALA A 65 15.82 -0.75 -17.88
N LYS A 66 16.61 -0.32 -18.87
CA LYS A 66 18.03 -0.01 -18.69
C LYS A 66 18.28 1.16 -17.73
N ARG A 67 17.55 2.29 -17.86
CA ARG A 67 17.65 3.44 -16.95
C ARG A 67 17.26 3.07 -15.52
N LEU A 68 16.30 2.16 -15.38
CA LEU A 68 15.73 1.76 -14.11
C LEU A 68 16.62 0.76 -13.36
N LYS A 69 17.19 -0.23 -14.03
CA LYS A 69 18.29 -1.04 -13.47
C LYS A 69 19.44 -0.16 -12.96
N LEU A 70 19.91 0.79 -13.79
CA LEU A 70 20.96 1.75 -13.44
C LEU A 70 20.57 2.69 -12.28
N ALA A 71 19.28 2.93 -12.05
CA ALA A 71 18.79 3.71 -10.91
C ALA A 71 18.78 2.84 -9.65
N LEU A 72 18.30 1.60 -9.73
CA LEU A 72 18.31 0.62 -8.65
C LEU A 72 19.73 0.35 -8.15
N GLU A 73 20.69 0.05 -9.03
CA GLU A 73 22.12 -0.09 -8.71
C GLU A 73 22.64 1.08 -7.85
N ARG A 74 22.22 2.32 -8.15
CA ARG A 74 22.63 3.53 -7.42
C ARG A 74 21.89 3.72 -6.09
N VAL A 75 20.60 3.39 -6.03
CA VAL A 75 19.76 3.48 -4.82
C VAL A 75 20.21 2.45 -3.78
N LEU A 76 20.65 1.28 -4.21
CA LEU A 76 21.19 0.22 -3.36
C LEU A 76 22.55 0.54 -2.73
N VAL A 77 23.14 1.74 -2.94
CA VAL A 77 24.33 2.18 -2.21
C VAL A 77 23.97 2.87 -0.88
N PRO A 78 23.11 3.91 -0.82
CA PRO A 78 22.61 4.46 0.43
C PRO A 78 21.49 3.62 1.09
N TYR A 79 20.82 2.73 0.35
CA TYR A 79 19.77 1.83 0.84
C TYR A 79 20.18 0.36 0.63
N ASP A 80 21.40 0.03 1.01
CA ASP A 80 22.04 -1.28 0.79
C ASP A 80 21.35 -2.45 1.49
N PHE A 81 20.63 -2.19 2.58
CA PHE A 81 19.76 -3.18 3.23
C PHE A 81 18.70 -3.77 2.26
N MET A 82 18.29 -3.04 1.23
CA MET A 82 17.34 -3.55 0.22
C MET A 82 17.97 -4.60 -0.72
N ALA A 83 19.31 -4.68 -0.76
CA ALA A 83 20.09 -5.74 -1.42
C ALA A 83 20.52 -6.86 -0.46
N GLY A 84 20.06 -6.84 0.80
CA GLY A 84 20.35 -7.86 1.80
C GLY A 84 19.42 -9.07 1.74
N ARG A 85 19.41 -9.84 2.83
CA ARG A 85 18.45 -10.93 3.10
C ARG A 85 17.91 -10.85 4.52
N PHE A 86 16.72 -11.42 4.75
CA PHE A 86 16.26 -11.67 6.11
C PHE A 86 17.10 -12.78 6.75
N LYS A 87 17.37 -12.63 8.05
CA LYS A 87 18.17 -13.55 8.85
C LYS A 87 17.50 -13.74 10.21
N LEU A 88 17.27 -14.98 10.61
CA LEU A 88 16.83 -15.28 11.97
C LEU A 88 18.05 -15.33 12.89
N ASN A 89 18.09 -14.43 13.88
CA ASN A 89 19.09 -14.48 14.94
C ASN A 89 18.70 -15.61 15.93
N GLN A 90 19.53 -16.64 16.03
CA GLN A 90 19.24 -17.82 16.87
C GLN A 90 19.41 -17.56 18.37
N GLU A 91 20.13 -16.52 18.78
CA GLU A 91 20.32 -16.17 20.20
C GLU A 91 19.14 -15.35 20.74
N SER A 92 18.60 -14.42 19.94
CA SER A 92 17.49 -13.56 20.33
C SER A 92 16.11 -14.05 19.84
N GLY A 93 16.08 -14.98 18.88
CA GLY A 93 14.85 -15.43 18.21
C GLY A 93 14.23 -14.39 17.26
N ARG A 94 14.89 -13.24 17.04
CA ARG A 94 14.35 -12.11 16.27
C ARG A 94 14.79 -12.16 14.80
N LEU A 95 13.97 -11.57 13.93
CA LEU A 95 14.34 -11.32 12.54
C LEU A 95 15.27 -10.10 12.44
N GLU A 96 16.27 -10.17 11.57
CA GLU A 96 17.22 -9.11 11.24
C GLU A 96 17.37 -9.01 9.70
N ILE A 97 17.91 -7.90 9.19
CA ILE A 97 18.36 -7.80 7.80
C ILE A 97 19.89 -7.92 7.75
N GLU A 98 20.40 -8.97 7.12
CA GLU A 98 21.82 -9.08 6.79
C GLU A 98 22.12 -8.30 5.50
N CYS A 99 22.87 -7.20 5.62
CA CYS A 99 23.31 -6.38 4.50
C CYS A 99 24.51 -7.04 3.80
N ASN A 100 24.25 -8.12 3.06
CA ASN A 100 25.28 -8.94 2.42
C ASN A 100 25.51 -8.63 0.92
N SER A 101 24.83 -7.62 0.38
CA SER A 101 24.90 -7.15 -1.01
C SER A 101 24.49 -8.19 -2.08
N ALA A 102 23.77 -9.25 -1.69
CA ALA A 102 23.26 -10.32 -2.56
C ALA A 102 22.22 -9.87 -3.61
N GLY A 103 21.83 -8.60 -3.58
CA GLY A 103 21.12 -7.89 -4.65
C GLY A 103 19.60 -7.90 -4.50
N ALA A 104 18.95 -6.90 -5.10
CA ALA A 104 17.50 -6.79 -5.20
C ALA A 104 17.00 -7.44 -6.49
N GLY A 105 15.73 -7.88 -6.51
CA GLY A 105 15.14 -8.56 -7.67
C GLY A 105 14.69 -7.58 -8.75
N PHE A 106 15.09 -7.83 -10.00
CA PHE A 106 14.64 -7.08 -11.17
C PHE A 106 14.27 -8.04 -12.31
N VAL A 107 13.11 -7.83 -12.93
CA VAL A 107 12.62 -8.66 -14.04
C VAL A 107 11.89 -7.80 -15.06
N VAL A 108 12.12 -8.06 -16.34
CA VAL A 108 11.41 -7.41 -17.45
C VAL A 108 10.35 -8.36 -17.98
N ALA A 109 9.14 -7.85 -18.22
CA ALA A 109 8.03 -8.59 -18.77
C ALA A 109 7.47 -7.89 -20.01
N SER A 110 6.90 -8.67 -20.92
CA SER A 110 6.10 -8.19 -22.06
C SER A 110 4.74 -8.90 -22.08
N SER A 111 3.73 -8.27 -22.68
CA SER A 111 2.38 -8.81 -22.82
C SER A 111 1.93 -8.65 -24.28
N GLU A 112 1.01 -9.51 -24.72
CA GLU A 112 0.27 -9.31 -25.97
C GLU A 112 -0.74 -8.15 -25.89
N TYR A 113 -1.12 -7.72 -24.68
CA TYR A 113 -2.13 -6.67 -24.45
C TYR A 113 -1.50 -5.28 -24.37
N SER A 114 -2.16 -4.30 -24.99
CA SER A 114 -1.84 -2.88 -24.79
C SER A 114 -2.34 -2.38 -23.43
N LEU A 115 -1.94 -1.17 -23.04
CA LEU A 115 -2.45 -0.54 -21.82
C LEU A 115 -3.97 -0.36 -21.85
N ASP A 116 -4.56 -0.07 -23.01
CA ASP A 116 -5.99 0.18 -23.14
C ASP A 116 -6.82 -1.13 -23.07
N ASP A 117 -6.23 -2.27 -23.47
CA ASP A 117 -6.83 -3.61 -23.34
C ASP A 117 -6.94 -4.08 -21.87
N LEU A 118 -6.08 -3.56 -20.98
CA LEU A 118 -6.15 -3.86 -19.54
C LEU A 118 -7.36 -3.22 -18.84
N GLY A 119 -8.03 -2.26 -19.50
CA GLY A 119 -9.24 -1.61 -19.01
C GLY A 119 -8.99 -0.50 -17.98
N ASP A 120 -10.03 -0.17 -17.22
CA ASP A 120 -10.00 0.93 -16.25
C ASP A 120 -9.34 0.53 -14.92
N PHE A 121 -8.11 1.03 -14.72
CA PHE A 121 -7.29 0.85 -13.52
C PHE A 121 -7.89 1.42 -12.21
N VAL A 122 -9.03 2.11 -12.25
CA VAL A 122 -9.81 2.45 -11.05
C VAL A 122 -10.40 1.18 -10.41
N TYR A 123 -10.61 0.10 -11.18
CA TYR A 123 -11.16 -1.16 -10.67
C TYR A 123 -10.07 -2.21 -10.42
N PRO A 124 -10.18 -3.03 -9.36
CA PRO A 124 -9.21 -4.07 -9.06
C PRO A 124 -9.31 -5.23 -10.06
N ASN A 125 -8.24 -5.48 -10.83
CA ASN A 125 -8.11 -6.65 -11.68
C ASN A 125 -7.24 -7.74 -11.00
N LEU A 126 -7.76 -8.97 -10.93
CA LEU A 126 -7.02 -10.11 -10.37
C LEU A 126 -5.80 -10.51 -11.23
N GLY A 127 -5.83 -10.28 -12.55
CA GLY A 127 -4.71 -10.56 -13.43
C GLY A 127 -3.45 -9.73 -13.11
N PHE A 128 -3.60 -8.54 -12.49
CA PHE A 128 -2.46 -7.72 -12.07
C PHE A 128 -1.52 -8.44 -11.09
N ARG A 129 -1.94 -9.53 -10.42
CA ARG A 129 -1.06 -10.39 -9.62
C ARG A 129 0.16 -10.91 -10.39
N GLN A 130 0.04 -11.08 -11.71
CA GLN A 130 1.16 -11.50 -12.56
C GLN A 130 2.24 -10.42 -12.69
N LEU A 131 1.91 -9.14 -12.53
CA LEU A 131 2.84 -8.01 -12.66
C LEU A 131 3.84 -7.95 -11.49
N ALA A 132 3.42 -8.39 -10.30
CA ALA A 132 4.26 -8.40 -9.09
C ALA A 132 4.52 -9.83 -8.60
N PRO A 133 5.42 -10.60 -9.27
CA PRO A 133 5.80 -11.93 -8.82
C PRO A 133 6.43 -11.86 -7.43
N GLN A 134 5.87 -12.60 -6.47
CA GLN A 134 6.32 -12.58 -5.07
C GLN A 134 7.58 -13.43 -4.83
N THR A 135 7.94 -14.28 -5.78
CA THR A 135 9.19 -15.04 -5.82
C THR A 135 9.81 -14.88 -7.21
N LEU A 136 11.14 -14.83 -7.28
CA LEU A 136 11.81 -14.93 -8.58
C LEU A 136 11.94 -16.41 -8.97
N PRO A 137 11.58 -16.78 -10.22
CA PRO A 137 11.91 -18.10 -10.76
C PRO A 137 13.40 -18.42 -10.57
N ASN A 138 13.71 -19.68 -10.28
CA ASN A 138 15.06 -20.24 -10.12
C ASN A 138 15.86 -19.79 -8.87
N LEU A 139 15.36 -18.89 -8.02
CA LEU A 139 15.92 -18.70 -6.67
C LEU A 139 15.32 -19.69 -5.67
N GLY A 140 16.15 -20.18 -4.74
CA GLY A 140 15.78 -21.23 -3.79
C GLY A 140 14.63 -20.82 -2.85
N PRO A 141 13.85 -21.80 -2.33
CA PRO A 141 12.75 -21.51 -1.43
C PRO A 141 13.22 -20.93 -0.09
N GLU A 142 12.43 -19.99 0.42
CA GLU A 142 12.34 -19.51 1.81
C GLU A 142 13.54 -18.75 2.43
N VAL A 143 14.79 -18.87 1.95
CA VAL A 143 15.95 -18.20 2.61
C VAL A 143 16.69 -17.15 1.75
N ASP A 144 16.72 -17.29 0.41
CA ASP A 144 17.51 -16.41 -0.49
C ASP A 144 16.65 -15.53 -1.43
N GLN A 145 15.40 -15.25 -1.05
CA GLN A 145 14.57 -14.31 -1.81
C GLN A 145 14.96 -12.86 -1.48
N PRO A 146 15.02 -11.95 -2.49
CA PRO A 146 15.42 -10.56 -2.27
C PRO A 146 14.36 -9.78 -1.49
N LEU A 147 14.81 -8.91 -0.58
CA LEU A 147 13.95 -8.09 0.29
C LEU A 147 13.03 -7.13 -0.46
N CYS A 148 13.37 -6.77 -1.70
CA CYS A 148 12.51 -6.04 -2.62
C CYS A 148 12.64 -6.62 -4.04
N VAL A 149 11.50 -6.75 -4.72
CA VAL A 149 11.42 -7.01 -6.17
C VAL A 149 10.81 -5.77 -6.81
N PHE A 150 11.51 -5.16 -7.75
CA PHE A 150 11.06 -3.94 -8.42
C PHE A 150 10.51 -4.23 -9.82
N GLN A 151 9.25 -3.84 -10.03
CA GLN A 151 8.67 -3.58 -11.35
C GLN A 151 8.04 -2.18 -11.28
N ASP A 152 8.33 -1.33 -12.27
CA ASP A 152 8.95 -0.06 -11.92
C ASP A 152 8.26 1.19 -12.48
N LYS A 153 8.50 2.34 -11.82
CA LYS A 153 8.94 3.68 -12.31
C LYS A 153 8.85 4.73 -11.12
N ALA A 154 9.60 5.87 -11.05
CA ALA A 154 9.42 7.00 -10.05
C ALA A 154 9.98 8.41 -10.52
N LYS A 155 9.98 9.62 -9.83
CA LYS A 155 9.47 10.18 -8.53
C LYS A 155 9.22 11.77 -8.48
N ASP A 156 8.44 12.29 -7.50
CA ASP A 156 8.43 13.59 -6.72
C ASP A 156 7.61 14.91 -7.09
N ASN A 157 7.07 15.78 -6.18
CA ASN A 157 6.56 15.72 -4.77
C ASN A 157 5.84 17.06 -4.28
N THR A 158 5.23 17.04 -3.07
CA THR A 158 5.09 18.07 -1.97
C THR A 158 3.67 18.43 -1.44
N THR A 159 3.54 18.73 -0.13
CA THR A 159 2.28 19.08 0.60
C THR A 159 2.55 19.99 1.83
N THR A 160 1.53 20.67 2.36
CA THR A 160 1.52 21.36 3.69
C THR A 160 0.23 21.06 4.47
N THR A 161 0.22 21.26 5.80
CA THR A 161 -0.84 20.81 6.72
C THR A 161 -1.39 21.92 7.64
N THR A 162 -2.63 21.76 8.10
CA THR A 162 -3.23 22.54 9.19
C THR A 162 -4.35 21.74 9.86
N THR A 163 -4.57 21.95 11.17
CA THR A 163 -5.38 21.07 12.02
C THR A 163 -6.90 21.23 11.80
N LYS A 164 -7.49 20.40 10.95
CA LYS A 164 -8.95 20.27 10.75
C LYS A 164 -9.34 18.80 10.53
N ILE A 165 -10.63 18.48 10.66
CA ILE A 165 -11.19 17.20 10.19
C ILE A 165 -10.85 17.05 8.70
N THR A 166 -10.24 15.93 8.32
CA THR A 166 -9.74 15.72 6.96
C THR A 166 -10.75 14.97 6.09
N SER A 167 -10.62 15.09 4.77
CA SER A 167 -11.38 14.26 3.82
C SER A 167 -11.17 12.76 4.04
N PHE A 168 -10.01 12.34 4.57
CA PHE A 168 -9.78 10.95 4.98
C PHE A 168 -10.68 10.54 6.15
N ASN A 169 -10.86 11.39 7.17
CA ASN A 169 -11.78 11.08 8.28
C ASN A 169 -13.23 10.91 7.79
N VAL A 170 -13.65 11.75 6.83
CA VAL A 170 -14.97 11.68 6.21
C VAL A 170 -15.14 10.39 5.38
N VAL A 171 -14.18 10.08 4.50
CA VAL A 171 -14.24 8.89 3.64
C VAL A 171 -14.14 7.59 4.46
N SER A 172 -13.24 7.51 5.44
CA SER A 172 -13.10 6.33 6.31
C SER A 172 -14.35 6.12 7.18
N ALA A 173 -15.00 7.18 7.67
CA ALA A 173 -16.27 7.05 8.38
C ALA A 173 -17.41 6.56 7.47
N LEU A 174 -17.47 7.01 6.21
CA LEU A 174 -18.47 6.54 5.24
C LEU A 174 -18.28 5.05 4.93
N ILE A 175 -17.03 4.64 4.64
CA ILE A 175 -16.67 3.24 4.37
C ILE A 175 -16.97 2.36 5.60
N TRP A 176 -16.65 2.84 6.80
CA TRP A 176 -16.96 2.15 8.05
C TRP A 176 -18.48 1.97 8.25
N ARG A 177 -19.29 3.01 7.99
CA ARG A 177 -20.76 2.89 8.05
C ARG A 177 -21.27 1.85 7.06
N CYS A 178 -20.76 1.86 5.84
CA CYS A 178 -21.12 0.88 4.82
C CYS A 178 -20.75 -0.56 5.25
N LYS A 179 -19.52 -0.83 5.73
CA LYS A 179 -19.10 -2.17 6.18
C LYS A 179 -19.80 -2.62 7.49
N ALA A 180 -20.08 -1.71 8.42
CA ALA A 180 -20.79 -2.01 9.65
C ALA A 180 -22.24 -2.46 9.38
N LEU A 181 -22.92 -1.80 8.42
CA LEU A 181 -24.32 -2.06 8.06
C LEU A 181 -24.49 -3.07 6.90
N TRP A 182 -23.41 -3.47 6.23
CA TRP A 182 -23.44 -4.48 5.18
C TRP A 182 -23.74 -5.87 5.77
N LYS A 183 -24.69 -6.56 5.14
CA LYS A 183 -25.21 -7.85 5.58
C LYS A 183 -24.86 -8.92 4.55
N ASP A 184 -23.71 -9.56 4.71
CA ASP A 184 -23.46 -10.84 4.06
C ASP A 184 -24.34 -11.92 4.71
N GLY A 185 -24.68 -12.96 3.95
CA GLY A 185 -25.76 -13.90 4.28
C GLY A 185 -25.61 -14.56 5.67
N GLU A 186 -24.37 -14.89 6.04
CA GLU A 186 -24.02 -15.73 7.19
C GLU A 186 -24.15 -15.07 8.57
N TYR A 187 -24.11 -13.72 8.65
CA TYR A 187 -23.99 -12.99 9.93
C TYR A 187 -25.28 -12.28 10.40
N ASN A 188 -26.41 -12.55 9.76
CA ASN A 188 -27.57 -11.63 9.72
C ASN A 188 -28.29 -11.31 11.04
N ASN A 189 -28.16 -12.12 12.11
CA ASN A 189 -29.03 -12.03 13.29
C ASN A 189 -28.44 -11.37 14.54
N ASN A 190 -27.12 -11.09 14.61
CA ASN A 190 -26.52 -10.53 15.83
C ASN A 190 -26.43 -8.99 15.79
N LYS A 191 -27.40 -8.29 16.41
CA LYS A 191 -27.40 -6.83 16.54
C LYS A 191 -26.32 -6.27 17.48
N ASP A 192 -25.87 -7.06 18.46
CA ASP A 192 -24.75 -6.71 19.35
C ASP A 192 -23.37 -6.84 18.67
N ARG A 193 -23.30 -7.15 17.36
CA ARG A 193 -22.03 -7.19 16.61
C ARG A 193 -21.27 -5.87 16.76
N GLY A 194 -20.08 -5.94 17.35
CA GLY A 194 -19.10 -4.87 17.29
C GLY A 194 -18.49 -4.76 15.90
N SER A 195 -18.33 -3.54 15.39
CA SER A 195 -17.51 -3.22 14.23
C SER A 195 -16.33 -2.36 14.66
N THR A 196 -15.14 -2.66 14.13
CA THR A 196 -13.88 -1.99 14.48
C THR A 196 -13.16 -1.54 13.22
N LEU A 197 -13.02 -0.23 13.08
CA LEU A 197 -12.20 0.42 12.06
C LEU A 197 -10.76 0.57 12.55
N LEU A 198 -9.79 0.14 11.74
CA LEU A 198 -8.37 0.12 12.05
C LEU A 198 -7.62 1.09 11.11
N ASN A 199 -7.44 2.35 11.53
CA ASN A 199 -6.74 3.34 10.71
C ASN A 199 -5.23 3.26 10.91
N VAL A 200 -4.46 3.15 9.84
CA VAL A 200 -3.00 3.29 9.92
C VAL A 200 -2.63 4.75 10.20
N VAL A 201 -1.70 4.94 11.13
CA VAL A 201 -1.22 6.25 11.61
C VAL A 201 0.30 6.30 11.52
N ASP A 202 0.82 7.31 10.83
CA ASP A 202 2.25 7.67 10.80
C ASP A 202 2.72 8.16 12.18
N LEU A 203 3.84 7.61 12.63
CA LEU A 203 4.47 7.87 13.92
C LEU A 203 5.60 8.89 13.87
N LYS A 204 6.19 9.18 12.69
CA LYS A 204 7.44 9.95 12.58
C LYS A 204 7.39 11.28 13.32
N SER A 205 6.31 12.03 13.12
CA SER A 205 6.06 13.35 13.73
C SER A 205 5.31 13.30 15.07
N ARG A 206 5.08 12.11 15.64
CA ARG A 206 4.32 11.91 16.90
C ARG A 206 5.19 11.43 18.06
N LEU A 207 6.31 10.80 17.76
CA LEU A 207 7.34 10.43 18.73
C LEU A 207 8.09 11.68 19.23
N ASN A 208 8.65 11.59 20.43
CA ASN A 208 9.49 12.61 21.04
C ASN A 208 10.83 11.99 21.52
N PRO A 209 11.98 12.29 20.89
CA PRO A 209 12.13 13.11 19.69
C PRO A 209 11.44 12.49 18.46
N ALA A 210 11.10 13.33 17.49
CA ALA A 210 10.54 12.89 16.21
C ALA A 210 11.57 12.07 15.42
N LEU A 211 11.10 11.10 14.63
CA LEU A 211 11.97 10.34 13.73
C LEU A 211 12.39 11.21 12.54
N PRO A 212 13.64 11.09 12.04
CA PRO A 212 14.08 11.83 10.87
C PRO A 212 13.34 11.37 9.61
N ASP A 213 13.19 12.27 8.63
CA ASP A 213 12.55 11.94 7.35
C ASP A 213 13.21 10.74 6.66
N SER A 214 14.53 10.61 6.79
CA SER A 214 15.35 9.49 6.28
C SER A 214 15.16 8.15 7.01
N TYR A 215 14.33 8.06 8.05
CA TYR A 215 14.02 6.79 8.70
C TYR A 215 13.25 5.87 7.74
N CYS A 216 13.79 4.66 7.50
CA CYS A 216 13.29 3.71 6.49
C CYS A 216 12.66 2.43 7.05
N GLY A 217 12.60 2.26 8.37
CA GLY A 217 11.82 1.18 9.01
C GLY A 217 10.32 1.50 9.05
N ASN A 218 9.53 0.58 9.58
CA ASN A 218 8.08 0.74 9.73
C ASN A 218 7.73 1.74 10.85
N ALA A 219 7.53 3.01 10.49
CA ALA A 219 7.06 4.06 11.40
C ALA A 219 5.53 4.21 11.42
N VAL A 220 4.78 3.11 11.58
CA VAL A 220 3.30 3.12 11.57
C VAL A 220 2.66 2.32 12.70
N LEU A 221 1.51 2.78 13.21
CA LEU A 221 0.69 2.08 14.20
C LEU A 221 -0.77 2.01 13.75
N VAL A 222 -1.50 1.00 14.23
CA VAL A 222 -2.90 0.77 13.91
C VAL A 222 -3.80 1.38 15.00
N ALA A 223 -4.44 2.51 14.69
CA ALA A 223 -5.36 3.21 15.59
C ALA A 223 -6.80 2.71 15.41
N TYR A 224 -7.36 2.08 16.46
CA TYR A 224 -8.70 1.50 16.40
C TYR A 224 -9.82 2.48 16.79
N SER A 225 -10.98 2.32 16.16
CA SER A 225 -12.24 2.98 16.48
C SER A 225 -13.35 1.94 16.42
N SER A 226 -14.05 1.72 17.53
CA SER A 226 -15.00 0.60 17.68
C SER A 226 -16.37 1.09 18.16
N ALA A 227 -17.43 0.48 17.63
CA ALA A 227 -18.81 0.75 18.00
C ALA A 227 -19.69 -0.48 17.71
N ARG A 228 -20.91 -0.53 18.26
CA ARG A 228 -21.90 -1.55 17.88
C ARG A 228 -22.47 -1.22 16.50
N CYS A 229 -22.88 -2.21 15.72
CA CYS A 229 -23.50 -1.94 14.41
C CYS A 229 -24.79 -1.12 14.55
N GLU A 230 -25.59 -1.36 15.60
CA GLU A 230 -26.78 -0.56 15.92
C GLU A 230 -26.45 0.91 16.30
N ASP A 231 -25.31 1.16 16.95
CA ASP A 231 -24.83 2.51 17.21
C ASP A 231 -24.46 3.24 15.90
N VAL A 232 -23.72 2.55 15.03
CA VAL A 232 -23.30 3.06 13.70
C VAL A 232 -24.51 3.27 12.75
N GLU A 233 -25.59 2.52 12.95
CA GLU A 233 -26.88 2.75 12.29
C GLU A 233 -27.53 4.05 12.78
N LYS A 234 -27.61 4.25 14.11
CA LYS A 234 -28.34 5.37 14.74
C LYS A 234 -27.60 6.70 14.79
N TRP A 235 -26.27 6.72 14.81
CA TRP A 235 -25.50 7.96 15.02
C TRP A 235 -25.55 8.92 13.82
N ASP A 236 -25.50 10.22 14.10
CA ASP A 236 -25.23 11.22 13.08
C ASP A 236 -23.88 10.98 12.41
N PHE A 237 -23.78 11.28 11.11
CA PHE A 237 -22.54 11.06 10.37
C PHE A 237 -21.37 11.92 10.89
N SER A 238 -21.66 13.12 11.41
CA SER A 238 -20.69 13.97 12.11
C SER A 238 -20.05 13.27 13.31
N LYS A 239 -20.86 12.64 14.16
CA LYS A 239 -20.40 11.87 15.33
C LYS A 239 -19.56 10.65 14.93
N LEU A 240 -19.88 10.02 13.79
CA LEU A 240 -19.08 8.92 13.25
C LEU A 240 -17.70 9.42 12.76
N VAL A 241 -17.65 10.55 12.05
CA VAL A 241 -16.41 11.21 11.62
C VAL A 241 -15.56 11.65 12.82
N GLU A 242 -16.19 12.19 13.87
CA GLU A 242 -15.54 12.55 15.13
C GLU A 242 -14.88 11.32 15.78
N LYS A 243 -15.58 10.19 15.88
CA LYS A 243 -15.03 8.93 16.45
C LYS A 243 -13.82 8.41 15.67
N VAL A 244 -13.83 8.50 14.34
CA VAL A 244 -12.65 8.17 13.50
C VAL A 244 -11.47 9.12 13.78
N TRP A 245 -11.74 10.42 13.96
CA TRP A 245 -10.72 11.42 14.30
C TRP A 245 -10.16 11.23 15.71
N GLU A 246 -11.00 10.96 16.72
CA GLU A 246 -10.57 10.61 18.08
C GLU A 246 -9.68 9.35 18.12
N GLY A 247 -9.99 8.34 17.29
CA GLY A 247 -9.13 7.17 17.08
C GLY A 247 -7.72 7.58 16.69
N GLN A 248 -7.58 8.36 15.62
CA GLN A 248 -6.27 8.85 15.16
C GLN A 248 -5.62 9.89 16.10
N LYS A 249 -6.38 10.61 16.90
CA LYS A 249 -5.86 11.63 17.84
C LYS A 249 -5.25 11.01 19.10
N ARG A 250 -5.76 9.86 19.58
CA ARG A 250 -5.27 9.19 20.80
C ARG A 250 -3.86 8.60 20.70
N VAL A 251 -3.29 8.46 19.50
CA VAL A 251 -1.91 8.00 19.30
C VAL A 251 -0.92 9.13 19.63
N SER A 252 -0.54 9.23 20.91
CA SER A 252 0.55 10.06 21.44
C SER A 252 1.88 9.29 21.52
N ASP A 253 3.01 9.97 21.79
CA ASP A 253 4.31 9.34 22.08
C ASP A 253 4.21 8.24 23.16
N GLU A 254 3.55 8.55 24.28
CA GLU A 254 3.29 7.61 25.39
C GLU A 254 2.49 6.38 24.92
N TYR A 255 1.43 6.59 24.12
CA TYR A 255 0.63 5.50 23.57
C TYR A 255 1.44 4.63 22.58
N ILE A 256 2.33 5.23 21.80
CA ILE A 256 3.22 4.52 20.87
C ILE A 256 4.19 3.63 21.65
N ARG A 257 4.82 4.15 22.72
CA ARG A 257 5.73 3.38 23.58
C ARG A 257 5.00 2.22 24.25
N SER A 258 3.87 2.49 24.90
CA SER A 258 3.05 1.44 25.55
C SER A 258 2.59 0.36 24.57
N MET A 259 2.31 0.70 23.31
CA MET A 259 2.03 -0.28 22.26
C MET A 259 3.27 -1.06 21.83
N ILE A 260 4.47 -0.46 21.76
CA ILE A 260 5.72 -1.19 21.48
C ILE A 260 6.01 -2.22 22.57
N ASP A 261 5.86 -1.84 23.84
CA ASP A 261 6.00 -2.73 25.00
C ASP A 261 4.99 -3.89 24.94
N TRP A 262 3.74 -3.60 24.57
CA TRP A 262 2.69 -4.62 24.36
C TRP A 262 3.03 -5.57 23.21
N LEU A 263 3.60 -5.07 22.10
CA LEU A 263 3.97 -5.89 20.96
C LEU A 263 5.12 -6.88 21.29
N GLU A 264 6.08 -6.50 22.16
CA GLU A 264 7.13 -7.43 22.64
C GLU A 264 6.53 -8.62 23.42
N ILE A 265 5.55 -8.34 24.28
CA ILE A 265 4.94 -9.34 25.16
C ILE A 265 4.00 -10.28 24.39
N TYR A 266 3.21 -9.74 23.46
CA TYR A 266 2.09 -10.48 22.85
C TYR A 266 2.30 -10.90 21.38
N ASN A 267 3.29 -10.34 20.68
CA ASN A 267 3.68 -10.72 19.30
C ASN A 267 2.49 -10.86 18.31
N GLY A 268 1.49 -9.98 18.45
CA GLY A 268 0.18 -10.14 17.78
C GLY A 268 -0.32 -8.89 17.06
N VAL A 269 -1.25 -9.09 16.12
CA VAL A 269 -1.85 -8.02 15.31
C VAL A 269 -3.36 -7.87 15.62
N PRO A 270 -3.89 -6.65 15.81
CA PRO A 270 -5.33 -6.45 16.02
C PRO A 270 -6.19 -7.00 14.89
N HIS A 271 -7.33 -7.59 15.23
CA HIS A 271 -8.33 -8.05 14.25
C HIS A 271 -9.38 -6.94 14.02
N GLY A 272 -9.66 -6.59 12.76
CA GLY A 272 -10.60 -5.53 12.40
C GLY A 272 -10.46 -5.06 10.95
N GLU A 273 -11.17 -4.00 10.57
CA GLU A 273 -11.24 -3.50 9.18
C GLU A 273 -10.18 -2.41 8.93
N TYR A 274 -9.13 -2.76 8.18
CA TYR A 274 -7.97 -1.89 7.96
C TYR A 274 -8.23 -0.78 6.94
N MET A 275 -8.04 0.47 7.34
CA MET A 275 -8.01 1.64 6.47
C MET A 275 -6.56 2.09 6.27
N VAL A 276 -6.03 1.88 5.06
CA VAL A 276 -4.65 2.27 4.72
C VAL A 276 -4.70 3.33 3.61
N ARG A 277 -4.10 4.50 3.87
CA ARG A 277 -3.91 5.53 2.85
C ARG A 277 -2.53 5.38 2.23
N LEU A 278 -2.46 5.16 0.92
CA LEU A 278 -1.21 5.25 0.17
C LEU A 278 -1.19 6.52 -0.68
N ARG A 279 0.01 7.06 -0.89
CA ARG A 279 0.28 8.19 -1.78
C ARG A 279 1.18 7.73 -2.91
N PHE A 280 0.72 7.97 -4.13
CA PHE A 280 1.45 7.70 -5.38
C PHE A 280 1.34 8.89 -6.37
N ASP A 281 0.81 10.00 -5.87
CA ASP A 281 0.59 11.29 -6.53
C ASP A 281 1.83 12.19 -6.49
N GLU A 282 2.74 11.92 -5.56
CA GLU A 282 4.06 12.54 -5.40
C GLU A 282 5.08 11.94 -6.40
N VAL A 283 4.65 11.73 -7.65
CA VAL A 283 5.28 10.93 -8.73
C VAL A 283 4.56 11.29 -10.07
N VAL A 284 5.06 11.92 -11.15
CA VAL A 284 6.34 12.53 -11.61
C VAL A 284 7.47 11.55 -11.94
N TYR A 285 7.98 11.62 -13.19
CA TYR A 285 8.91 10.65 -13.83
C TYR A 285 9.53 11.24 -15.13
N PRO A 286 10.68 10.74 -15.65
CA PRO A 286 11.26 11.19 -16.93
C PRO A 286 10.37 10.99 -18.17
N TRP A 287 9.60 9.90 -18.21
CA TRP A 287 8.67 9.54 -19.31
C TRP A 287 7.24 10.08 -19.10
N GLY A 288 7.00 10.88 -18.06
CA GLY A 288 5.67 11.45 -17.74
C GLY A 288 4.96 10.75 -16.58
N LYS A 289 3.89 11.39 -16.08
CA LYS A 289 3.13 10.94 -14.89
C LYS A 289 2.44 9.59 -15.11
N GLY A 290 2.26 8.84 -14.02
CA GLY A 290 1.44 7.63 -14.01
C GLY A 290 -0.03 7.95 -14.29
N VAL A 291 -0.70 7.06 -15.02
CA VAL A 291 -2.15 7.07 -15.25
C VAL A 291 -2.89 6.65 -13.99
N GLN A 292 -2.38 5.61 -13.34
CA GLN A 292 -2.85 5.08 -12.06
C GLN A 292 -1.65 4.46 -11.34
N SER A 293 -1.71 4.38 -10.02
CA SER A 293 -0.78 3.61 -9.20
C SER A 293 -1.51 3.07 -7.98
N GLY A 294 -1.24 1.82 -7.60
CA GLY A 294 -2.00 1.15 -6.55
C GLY A 294 -1.43 -0.20 -6.11
N PRO A 295 -1.90 -0.74 -4.97
CA PRO A 295 -1.63 -2.12 -4.57
C PRO A 295 -2.28 -3.09 -5.56
N VAL A 296 -1.53 -4.11 -5.97
CA VAL A 296 -1.89 -5.02 -7.06
C VAL A 296 -3.21 -5.76 -6.78
N VAL A 297 -3.27 -6.51 -5.68
CA VAL A 297 -4.50 -7.11 -5.14
C VAL A 297 -4.31 -7.34 -3.63
N SER A 298 -5.26 -6.92 -2.80
CA SER A 298 -5.34 -7.39 -1.41
C SER A 298 -5.86 -8.83 -1.37
N HIS A 299 -5.11 -9.75 -0.77
CA HIS A 299 -5.62 -11.07 -0.40
C HIS A 299 -6.55 -11.00 0.84
N ARG A 300 -6.43 -9.94 1.65
CA ARG A 300 -7.21 -9.68 2.86
C ARG A 300 -8.47 -8.86 2.54
N LYS A 301 -9.66 -9.42 2.80
CA LYS A 301 -11.00 -8.77 2.60
C LYS A 301 -11.24 -7.60 3.56
N ASP A 302 -10.55 -7.62 4.69
CA ASP A 302 -10.59 -6.62 5.76
C ASP A 302 -9.98 -5.28 5.35
N ILE A 303 -8.92 -5.29 4.52
CA ILE A 303 -8.22 -4.06 4.08
C ILE A 303 -9.04 -3.29 3.02
N CYS A 304 -9.19 -1.99 3.25
CA CYS A 304 -9.60 -1.00 2.28
C CYS A 304 -8.47 0.01 2.04
N TRP A 305 -8.09 0.19 0.77
CA TRP A 305 -7.04 1.10 0.34
C TRP A 305 -7.64 2.43 -0.11
N ILE A 306 -7.24 3.53 0.53
CA ILE A 306 -7.58 4.89 0.09
C ILE A 306 -6.40 5.44 -0.72
N LEU A 307 -6.62 5.63 -2.02
CA LEU A 307 -5.62 6.14 -2.96
C LEU A 307 -5.95 7.58 -3.35
N SER A 308 -4.93 8.42 -3.49
CA SER A 308 -5.06 9.67 -4.24
C SER A 308 -5.25 9.36 -5.72
N SER A 309 -6.41 9.68 -6.30
CA SER A 309 -6.56 9.67 -7.76
C SER A 309 -5.77 10.85 -8.36
N PRO A 310 -4.88 10.63 -9.36
CA PRO A 310 -4.27 11.73 -10.08
C PRO A 310 -5.37 12.46 -10.85
N CYS A 311 -5.70 13.67 -10.40
CA CYS A 311 -6.92 14.43 -10.74
C CYS A 311 -7.48 14.13 -12.14
N LEU A 312 -8.46 13.21 -12.20
CA LEU A 312 -9.27 13.03 -13.39
C LEU A 312 -9.90 14.38 -13.72
N GLY A 313 -9.59 14.87 -14.92
CA GLY A 313 -10.17 16.09 -15.49
C GLY A 313 -11.64 15.88 -15.84
N ILE A 314 -12.47 15.65 -14.82
CA ILE A 314 -13.92 15.67 -14.91
C ILE A 314 -14.32 17.12 -15.20
N SER A 315 -14.22 17.48 -16.48
CA SER A 315 -14.98 18.59 -17.04
C SER A 315 -16.44 18.28 -16.75
N ALA A 316 -17.01 18.99 -15.76
CA ALA A 316 -18.41 18.84 -15.42
C ALA A 316 -19.23 19.06 -16.70
N PRO A 317 -20.13 18.15 -17.09
CA PRO A 317 -20.86 18.28 -18.34
C PRO A 317 -21.68 19.57 -18.30
N LYS A 318 -21.34 20.52 -19.18
CA LYS A 318 -22.16 21.70 -19.43
C LYS A 318 -23.45 21.24 -20.11
N GLY A 319 -24.50 21.01 -19.31
CA GLY A 319 -25.77 20.49 -19.77
C GLY A 319 -26.85 20.64 -18.71
N ASP A 320 -27.49 21.82 -18.73
CA ASP A 320 -28.80 22.22 -18.21
C ASP A 320 -29.38 21.60 -16.93
N GLY A 321 -29.81 22.48 -16.03
CA GLY A 321 -30.35 22.11 -14.73
C GLY A 321 -31.68 21.36 -14.79
N ASN A 322 -31.65 20.06 -14.54
CA ASN A 322 -32.82 19.28 -14.10
C ASN A 322 -32.42 18.23 -13.05
N ILE A 323 -32.62 18.57 -11.77
CA ILE A 323 -32.31 17.67 -10.65
C ILE A 323 -33.31 16.52 -10.62
N ARG A 324 -32.92 15.37 -11.17
CA ARG A 324 -33.64 14.10 -10.96
C ARG A 324 -33.00 13.34 -9.80
N ARG A 325 -33.77 13.13 -8.74
CA ARG A 325 -33.35 12.30 -7.59
C ARG A 325 -33.07 10.87 -8.07
N LEU A 326 -31.92 10.32 -7.69
CA LEU A 326 -31.50 8.95 -8.02
C LEU A 326 -31.30 8.12 -6.76
N PHE A 327 -32.38 7.88 -6.02
CA PHE A 327 -32.61 6.68 -5.20
C PHE A 327 -34.13 6.49 -5.04
N PRO A 328 -34.66 5.26 -5.14
CA PRO A 328 -35.93 4.87 -4.52
C PRO A 328 -35.76 4.70 -3.00
#